data_AF-A0A6V8CKV2-F1
#
_entry.id   AF-A0A6V8CKV2-F1
#
_cell.length_a   1.000
_cell.length_b   1.000
_cell.length_c   1.000
_cell.angle_alpha   90.00
_cell.angle_beta   90.00
_cell.angle_gamma   90.00
#
_symmetry.space_group_name_H-M   'P 1'
#
loop_
_entity.id
_entity.type
_entity.pdbx_description
1 polymer ?
#
loop_
_entity_poly.entity_id
_entity_poly.type
_entity_poly.pdbx_seq_one_letter_code
_entity_poly.pdbx_strand_id
1 'polypeptide(L)' 'MDIANPTDEHAMLREMVRSFVTERVEPQALEYNNRERFNLELFRELGEMGLLGITVPEEYG' A
#
# COMPACT_ATOMS: atom_id res chain seq x y z
N MET A 1 -8.60 23.26 -7.24
CA MET A 1 -8.74 21.80 -7.33
C MET A 1 -7.41 21.21 -6.90
N ASP A 2 -7.39 20.44 -5.81
CA ASP A 2 -6.19 19.70 -5.43
C ASP A 2 -6.04 18.53 -6.40
N ILE A 3 -5.07 18.63 -7.31
CA ILE A 3 -4.83 17.59 -8.32
C ILE A 3 -4.29 16.30 -7.69
N ALA A 4 -3.74 16.38 -6.48
CA ALA A 4 -3.28 15.21 -5.74
C ALA A 4 -4.47 14.54 -5.01
N ASN A 5 -5.44 15.30 -4.52
CA ASN A 5 -6.63 14.77 -3.85
C ASN A 5 -7.90 15.25 -4.56
N PRO A 6 -8.24 14.67 -5.72
CA PRO A 6 -9.36 15.14 -6.53
C PRO A 6 -10.73 14.90 -5.88
N THR A 7 -10.83 13.95 -4.94
CA THR A 7 -12.03 13.69 -4.12
C THR A 7 -11.64 13.41 -2.67
N ASP A 8 -12.61 13.47 -1.75
CA ASP A 8 -12.43 13.11 -0.35
C ASP A 8 -12.02 11.64 -0.18
N GLU A 9 -12.56 10.73 -1.01
CA GLU A 9 -12.19 9.31 -1.03
C GLU A 9 -10.70 9.13 -1.39
N HIS A 10 -10.17 9.91 -2.35
CA HIS A 10 -8.74 9.88 -2.67
C HIS A 10 -7.88 10.41 -1.53
N ALA A 11 -8.35 11.43 -0.80
CA ALA A 11 -7.65 11.94 0.37
C ALA A 11 -7.60 10.89 1.50
N MET A 12 -8.72 10.21 1.76
CA MET A 12 -8.80 9.13 2.74
C MET A 12 -7.91 7.94 2.37
N LEU A 13 -7.91 7.52 1.09
CA LEU A 13 -7.04 6.47 0.58
C LEU A 13 -5.57 6.83 0.78
N ARG A 14 -5.19 8.06 0.43
CA ARG A 14 -3.82 8.55 0.60
C ARG A 14 -3.36 8.51 2.05
N GLU A 15 -4.22 8.93 2.98
CA GLU A 15 -3.89 8.92 4.40
C GLU A 15 -3.76 7.51 4.94
N MET A 16 -4.69 6.61 4.59
CA MET A 16 -4.63 5.20 4.97
C MET A 16 -3.33 4.52 4.48
N VAL A 17 -2.94 4.75 3.21
CA VAL A 17 -1.69 4.22 2.66
C VAL A 17 -0.48 4.84 3.36
N ARG A 18 -0.51 6.13 3.68
CA ARG A 18 0.57 6.81 4.41
C ARG A 18 0.79 6.18 5.78
N SER A 19 -0.28 5.99 6.56
CA SER A 19 -0.20 5.37 7.89
C SER A 19 0.38 3.96 7.79
N PHE A 20 -0.09 3.15 6.84
CA PHE A 20 0.45 1.81 6.62
C PHE A 20 1.95 1.83 6.29
N VAL A 21 2.41 2.75 5.42
CA VAL A 21 3.83 2.87 5.07
C VAL A 21 4.68 3.20 6.29
N THR A 22 4.28 4.20 7.08
CA THR A 22 5.03 4.60 8.28
C THR A 22 5.05 3.52 9.35
N GLU A 23 3.94 2.79 9.54
CA GLU A 23 3.83 1.79 10.60
C GLU A 23 4.42 0.42 10.22
N ARG A 24 4.32 0.02 8.95
CA ARG A 24 4.63 -1.35 8.50
C ARG A 24 5.82 -1.42 7.55
N VAL A 25 5.95 -0.47 6.64
CA VAL A 25 6.97 -0.53 5.57
C VAL A 25 8.30 0.05 6.04
N GLU A 26 8.30 1.29 6.54
CA GLU A 26 9.52 2.01 6.91
C GLU A 26 10.40 1.27 7.95
N PRO A 27 9.86 0.69 9.04
CA PRO A 27 10.68 0.08 10.08
C PRO A 27 11.52 -1.12 9.61
N GLN A 28 11.07 -1.83 8.57
CA GLN A 28 11.68 -3.06 8.08
C GLN A 28 12.41 -2.91 6.73
N ALA A 29 12.20 -1.79 6.01
CA ALA A 29 12.62 -1.64 4.61
C ALA A 29 14.13 -1.84 4.41
N LEU A 30 14.96 -1.24 5.27
CA LEU A 30 16.41 -1.32 5.16
C LEU A 30 16.93 -2.75 5.42
N GLU A 31 16.35 -3.47 6.37
CA GLU A 31 16.74 -4.85 6.69
C GLU A 31 16.49 -5.78 5.50
N TYR A 32 15.30 -5.71 4.90
CA TYR A 32 14.94 -6.55 3.76
C TYR A 32 15.74 -6.19 2.51
N ASN A 33 16.00 -4.90 2.27
CA ASN A 33 16.88 -4.47 1.18
C ASN A 33 18.31 -5.01 1.35
N ASN A 34 18.91 -4.86 2.53
CA ASN A 34 20.27 -5.33 2.79
C ASN A 34 20.42 -6.86 2.66
N ARG A 35 19.33 -7.60 2.85
CA ARG A 35 19.29 -9.06 2.68
C ARG A 35 18.86 -9.49 1.29
N GLU A 36 18.59 -8.55 0.39
CA GLU A 36 18.04 -8.80 -0.95
C GLU A 36 16.81 -9.72 -0.92
N ARG A 37 15.98 -9.57 0.12
CA ARG A 37 14.84 -10.45 0.36
C ARG A 37 13.55 -9.71 0.05
N PHE A 38 12.65 -10.39 -0.66
CA PHE A 38 11.28 -9.92 -0.82
C PHE A 38 10.45 -10.20 0.44
N ASN A 39 9.77 -9.18 0.96
CA ASN A 39 8.88 -9.33 2.10
C ASN A 39 7.48 -9.82 1.65
N LEU A 40 7.34 -11.15 1.55
CA LEU A 40 6.07 -11.79 1.17
C LEU A 40 4.92 -11.55 2.15
N GLU A 41 5.23 -11.31 3.43
CA GLU A 41 4.21 -11.05 4.45
C GLU A 41 3.60 -9.66 4.25
N LEU A 42 4.46 -8.64 4.16
CA LEU A 42 4.05 -7.27 3.86
C LEU A 42 3.28 -7.17 2.53
N PHE A 43 3.68 -7.94 1.52
CA PHE A 43 2.97 -8.00 0.25
C PHE A 43 1.56 -8.59 0.38
N ARG A 44 1.36 -9.58 1.25
CA ARG A 44 0.03 -10.12 1.54
C ARG A 44 -0.85 -9.12 2.29
N GLU A 45 -0.29 -8.38 3.25
CA GLU A 45 -1.01 -7.30 3.95
C GLU A 45 -1.55 -6.26 2.95
N LEU A 46 -0.76 -5.85 1.96
CA LEU A 46 -1.23 -4.96 0.89
C LEU A 46 -2.41 -5.55 0.09
N GLY A 47 -2.41 -6.86 -0.14
CA GLY A 47 -3.50 -7.57 -0.81
C GLY A 47 -4.77 -7.58 0.04
N GLU A 48 -4.66 -7.86 1.34
CA GLU A 48 -5.79 -7.84 2.29
C GLU A 48 -6.40 -6.43 2.43
N MET A 49 -5.61 -5.38 2.20
CA MET A 49 -6.07 -3.99 2.17
C MET A 49 -6.73 -3.59 0.83
N GLY A 50 -6.76 -4.48 -0.17
CA GLY A 50 -7.30 -4.17 -1.50
C GLY A 50 -6.42 -3.23 -2.33
N LEU A 51 -5.14 -3.10 -2.00
CA LEU A 51 -4.22 -2.19 -2.69
C LEU A 51 -3.51 -2.82 -3.90
N LEU A 52 -3.73 -4.12 -4.13
CA LEU A 52 -3.17 -4.85 -5.26
C LEU A 52 -4.25 -5.06 -6.32
N GLY A 53 -3.91 -4.80 -7.59
CA GLY A 53 -4.84 -5.02 -8.69
C GLY A 53 -6.03 -4.05 -8.70
N ILE A 54 -5.88 -2.81 -8.23
CA ILE A 54 -6.99 -1.82 -8.10
C ILE A 54 -7.81 -1.62 -9.39
N THR A 55 -7.21 -1.84 -10.57
CA THR A 55 -7.89 -1.72 -11.88
C THR A 55 -8.41 -3.05 -12.43
N VAL A 56 -8.22 -4.15 -11.70
CA VAL A 56 -8.66 -5.48 -12.09
C VAL A 56 -10.15 -5.60 -11.73
N PRO A 57 -10.99 -6.14 -12.63
CA PRO A 57 -12.39 -6.39 -12.30
C PRO A 57 -12.54 -7.35 -11.11
N GLU A 58 -13.53 -7.08 -10.24
CA GLU A 58 -13.79 -7.86 -9.02
C GLU A 58 -14.02 -9.36 -9.28
N GLU A 59 -14.48 -9.75 -10.47
CA GLU A 59 -14.67 -11.17 -10.82
C GLU A 59 -13.36 -11.98 -10.82
N TYR A 60 -12.20 -11.30 -10.84
CA TYR A 60 -10.87 -11.91 -10.81
C TYR A 60 -10.15 -11.76 -9.45
N GLY A 61 -10.79 -11.13 -8.45
CA GLY A 61 -10.21 -10.86 -7.14
C GLY A 61 -10.92 -9.75 -6.40
#